data_AF-A0A2A6BT98-F1
#
_entry.id   AF-A0A2A6BT98-F1
#
_cell.length_a   1.000
_cell.length_b   1.000
_cell.length_c   1.000
_cell.angle_alpha   90.00
_cell.angle_beta   90.00
_cell.angle_gamma   90.00
#
_symmetry.space_group_name_H-M   'P 1'
#
loop_
_entity.id
_entity.type
_entity.pdbx_description
1 polymer ?
#
loop_
_entity_poly.entity_id
_entity_poly.type
_entity_poly.pdbx_seq_one_letter_code
_entity_poly.pdbx_strand_id
1 'polypeptide(L)'
;GMNSAVTIFDENASKYHTICCGAHIRTLASIFIIIDLVLTIITGSFLFLIPILIVGIGLYGVFHPSRTCLLVYTGINLIGIFISITLTVVGMVAEESIKLALQKKFGIKIENSGSAKLFMILTLAYIAIRIAITYTYCRLANFVKDLENSQRIHIVYDKA
;
A
#
# COMPACT_ATOMS: atom_id res chain seq x y z
N GLY A 1 43.70 -2.65 12.78
CA GLY A 1 42.41 -2.27 13.36
C GLY A 1 41.59 -1.57 12.31
N MET A 2 40.63 -2.26 11.71
CA MET A 2 39.65 -1.63 10.83
C MET A 2 38.58 -1.03 11.74
N ASN A 3 38.64 0.29 11.93
CA ASN A 3 37.54 1.07 12.47
C ASN A 3 36.40 0.97 11.45
N SER A 4 35.56 -0.05 11.56
CA SER A 4 34.26 -0.09 10.89
C SER A 4 33.50 1.15 11.37
N ALA A 5 33.42 2.16 10.50
CA ALA A 5 32.73 3.39 10.77
C ALA A 5 31.30 3.06 11.22
N VAL A 6 31.02 3.33 12.50
CA VAL A 6 29.66 3.32 13.03
C VAL A 6 28.91 4.37 12.24
N THR A 7 28.06 3.93 11.30
CA THR A 7 27.17 4.84 10.60
C THR A 7 26.09 5.25 11.60
N ILE A 8 26.27 6.44 12.17
CA ILE A 8 25.28 7.07 13.03
C ILE A 8 24.00 7.20 12.20
N PHE A 9 22.88 6.72 12.75
CA PHE A 9 21.59 6.85 12.09
C PHE A 9 21.24 8.33 11.98
N ASP A 10 20.97 8.77 10.75
CA ASP A 10 20.46 10.09 10.46
C ASP A 10 18.99 9.98 10.06
N GLU A 11 18.09 10.46 10.92
CA GLU A 11 16.64 10.49 10.66
C GLU A 11 16.31 11.32 9.42
N ASN A 12 17.12 12.32 9.08
CA ASN A 12 16.90 13.23 7.97
C ASN A 12 17.60 12.80 6.68
N ALA A 13 18.16 11.58 6.64
CA ALA A 13 18.83 11.08 5.45
C ALA A 13 17.91 11.17 4.21
N SER A 14 18.49 11.53 3.05
CA SER A 14 17.75 11.68 1.79
C SER A 14 16.97 10.42 1.39
N LYS A 15 17.44 9.24 1.80
CA LYS A 15 16.76 7.95 1.62
C LYS A 15 15.42 7.80 2.36
N TYR A 16 15.02 8.75 3.22
CA TYR A 16 13.71 8.77 3.88
C TYR A 16 12.79 9.87 3.37
N HIS A 17 13.26 10.63 2.39
CA HIS A 17 12.48 11.66 1.72
C HIS A 17 11.97 11.14 0.36
N THR A 18 10.90 11.77 -0.14
CA THR A 18 10.40 11.53 -1.49
C THR A 18 11.08 12.43 -2.51
N ILE A 19 11.24 11.89 -3.72
CA ILE A 19 11.92 12.57 -4.83
C ILE A 19 11.12 13.79 -5.30
N CYS A 20 9.79 13.72 -5.27
CA CYS A 20 8.93 14.72 -5.91
C CYS A 20 8.61 15.95 -5.03
N CYS A 21 8.67 15.81 -3.70
CA CYS A 21 8.26 16.90 -2.78
C CYS A 21 9.15 17.05 -1.55
N GLY A 22 10.21 16.24 -1.41
CA GLY A 22 11.04 16.24 -0.20
C GLY A 22 10.24 15.90 1.07
N ALA A 23 9.07 15.26 0.95
CA ALA A 23 8.26 14.92 2.10
C ALA A 23 8.85 13.69 2.79
N HIS A 24 8.97 13.75 4.12
CA HIS A 24 9.48 12.64 4.93
C HIS A 24 8.51 11.46 4.91
N ILE A 25 9.04 10.24 4.94
CA ILE A 25 8.26 9.01 4.80
C ILE A 25 7.21 8.83 5.90
N ARG A 26 7.50 9.30 7.13
CA ARG A 26 6.53 9.31 8.24
C ARG A 26 5.32 10.17 7.93
N THR A 27 5.53 11.40 7.47
CA THR A 27 4.45 12.34 7.15
C THR A 27 3.54 11.79 6.05
N LEU A 28 4.13 11.23 5.00
CA LEU A 28 3.37 10.62 3.92
C LEU A 28 2.55 9.41 4.38
N ALA A 29 3.16 8.52 5.16
CA ALA A 29 2.45 7.36 5.70
C ALA A 29 1.27 7.78 6.61
N SER A 30 1.44 8.82 7.43
CA SER A 30 0.37 9.38 8.26
C SER A 30 -0.78 9.96 7.42
N ILE A 31 -0.49 10.66 6.33
CA ILE A 31 -1.52 11.18 5.43
C ILE A 31 -2.27 10.02 4.76
N PHE A 32 -1.55 9.03 4.24
CA PHE A 32 -2.17 7.90 3.54
C PHE A 32 -3.05 7.04 4.45
N ILE A 33 -2.65 6.80 5.71
CA ILE A 33 -3.47 5.99 6.61
C ILE A 33 -4.76 6.72 7.02
N ILE A 34 -4.73 8.05 7.11
CA ILE A 34 -5.92 8.87 7.34
C ILE A 34 -6.85 8.80 6.12
N ILE A 35 -6.31 8.90 4.89
CA ILE A 35 -7.10 8.75 3.67
C ILE A 35 -7.75 7.35 3.61
N ASP A 36 -6.99 6.29 3.90
CA ASP A 36 -7.51 4.91 3.96
C ASP A 36 -8.65 4.79 5.00
N LEU A 37 -8.50 5.41 6.17
CA LEU A 37 -9.54 5.43 7.20
C LEU A 37 -10.81 6.14 6.70
N VAL A 38 -10.68 7.33 6.11
CA VAL A 38 -11.81 8.10 5.58
C VAL A 38 -12.53 7.32 4.47
N LEU A 39 -11.79 6.68 3.56
CA LEU A 39 -12.37 5.83 2.51
C LEU A 39 -13.11 4.63 3.10
N THR A 40 -12.58 4.01 4.15
CA THR A 40 -13.22 2.87 4.83
C THR A 40 -14.55 3.29 5.48
N ILE A 41 -14.62 4.51 6.01
CA ILE A 41 -15.85 5.08 6.58
C ILE A 41 -16.86 5.36 5.45
N ILE A 42 -16.45 6.08 4.40
CA ILE A 42 -17.34 6.50 3.30
C ILE A 42 -17.93 5.31 2.56
N THR A 43 -17.13 4.26 2.33
CA THR A 43 -17.59 3.06 1.61
C THR A 43 -18.58 2.20 2.40
N GLY A 44 -18.89 2.57 3.66
CA GLY A 44 -19.74 1.75 4.53
C GLY A 44 -19.07 0.46 4.98
N SER A 45 -17.81 0.24 4.60
CA SER A 45 -17.01 -0.93 4.98
C SER A 45 -16.78 -0.99 6.49
N PHE A 46 -16.96 0.12 7.20
CA PHE A 46 -16.93 0.20 8.66
C PHE A 46 -17.99 -0.70 9.34
N LEU A 47 -19.09 -1.04 8.65
CA LEU A 47 -20.08 -1.97 9.19
C LEU A 47 -19.51 -3.39 9.34
N PHE A 48 -18.40 -3.68 8.66
CA PHE A 48 -17.68 -4.93 8.80
C PHE A 48 -16.50 -4.76 9.78
N LEU A 49 -16.45 -5.64 10.78
CA LEU A 49 -15.41 -5.63 11.81
C LEU A 49 -13.99 -5.79 11.23
N ILE A 50 -13.85 -6.57 10.17
CA ILE A 50 -12.56 -6.94 9.58
C ILE A 50 -11.83 -5.73 8.96
N PRO A 51 -12.45 -4.93 8.04
CA PRO A 51 -11.84 -3.70 7.51
C PRO A 51 -11.37 -2.72 8.59
N ILE A 52 -12.17 -2.52 9.65
CA ILE A 52 -11.80 -1.63 10.75
C ILE A 52 -10.53 -2.13 11.45
N LEU A 53 -10.46 -3.43 11.77
CA LEU A 53 -9.29 -4.00 12.43
C LEU A 53 -8.04 -3.87 11.57
N ILE A 54 -8.16 -4.09 10.26
CA ILE A 54 -7.04 -3.95 9.32
C ILE A 54 -6.52 -2.51 9.32
N VAL A 55 -7.40 -1.52 9.17
CA VAL A 55 -7.04 -0.10 9.20
C VAL A 55 -6.49 0.30 10.58
N GLY A 56 -7.04 -0.25 11.66
CA GLY A 56 -6.57 -0.05 13.03
C GLY A 56 -5.14 -0.53 13.25
N ILE A 57 -4.77 -1.71 12.71
CA ILE A 57 -3.39 -2.21 12.74
C ILE A 57 -2.46 -1.26 11.97
N GLY A 58 -2.90 -0.75 10.83
CA GLY A 58 -2.17 0.24 10.04
C GLY A 58 -1.96 1.55 10.80
N LEU A 59 -3.03 2.10 11.39
CA LEU A 59 -2.98 3.30 12.23
C LEU A 59 -2.01 3.12 13.39
N TYR A 60 -2.14 2.00 14.12
CA TYR A 60 -1.23 1.69 15.21
C TYR A 60 0.21 1.63 14.72
N GLY A 61 0.50 0.91 13.64
CA GLY A 61 1.86 0.80 13.09
C GLY A 61 2.47 2.13 12.61
N VAL A 62 1.65 3.07 12.15
CA VAL A 62 2.11 4.39 11.68
C VAL A 62 2.36 5.37 12.83
N PHE A 63 1.42 5.48 13.77
CA PHE A 63 1.53 6.43 14.90
C PHE A 63 2.36 5.90 16.05
N HIS A 64 2.29 4.59 16.32
CA HIS A 64 3.23 3.88 17.19
C HIS A 64 4.13 3.02 16.30
N PRO A 65 5.34 3.49 15.94
CA PRO A 65 6.20 2.90 14.91
C PRO A 65 6.60 1.46 15.25
N SER A 66 5.69 0.53 14.99
CA SER A 66 5.79 -0.89 15.24
C SER A 66 6.00 -1.56 13.91
N ARG A 67 7.23 -2.02 13.69
CA ARG A 67 7.63 -2.69 12.45
C ARG A 67 6.72 -3.89 12.14
N THR A 68 6.36 -4.66 13.15
CA THR A 68 5.48 -5.83 13.00
C THR A 68 4.10 -5.43 12.50
N CYS A 69 3.49 -4.40 13.11
CA CYS A 69 2.17 -3.92 12.68
C CYS A 69 2.19 -3.37 11.25
N LEU A 70 3.24 -2.62 10.88
CA LEU A 70 3.43 -2.13 9.52
C LEU A 70 3.59 -3.27 8.52
N LEU A 71 4.37 -4.31 8.83
CA LEU A 71 4.55 -5.46 7.95
C LEU A 71 3.27 -6.28 7.78
N VAL A 72 2.52 -6.51 8.87
CA VAL A 72 1.22 -7.19 8.81
C VAL A 72 0.24 -6.39 7.96
N TYR A 73 0.10 -5.08 8.21
CA TYR A 73 -0.76 -4.20 7.43
C TYR A 73 -0.37 -4.18 5.95
N THR A 74 0.92 -4.07 5.65
CA THR A 74 1.44 -4.10 4.28
C THR A 74 1.15 -5.44 3.61
N GLY A 75 1.36 -6.56 4.30
CA GLY A 75 1.08 -7.90 3.79
C GLY A 75 -0.40 -8.08 3.43
N ILE A 76 -1.31 -7.63 4.29
CA ILE A 76 -2.75 -7.64 4.02
C ILE A 76 -3.09 -6.77 2.80
N ASN A 77 -2.51 -5.58 2.69
CA ASN A 77 -2.72 -4.71 1.53
C ASN A 77 -2.23 -5.35 0.22
N LEU A 78 -1.08 -6.03 0.23
CA LEU A 78 -0.57 -6.76 -0.93
C LEU A 78 -1.53 -7.86 -1.36
N ILE A 79 -2.05 -8.66 -0.42
CA ILE A 79 -3.06 -9.69 -0.71
C ILE A 79 -4.30 -9.05 -1.36
N GLY A 80 -4.78 -7.93 -0.81
CA GLY A 80 -5.91 -7.19 -1.37
C GLY A 80 -5.64 -6.68 -2.80
N ILE A 81 -4.43 -6.21 -3.08
CA ILE A 81 -4.00 -5.80 -4.43
C ILE A 81 -4.03 -7.00 -5.38
N PHE A 82 -3.46 -8.15 -4.99
CA PHE A 82 -3.49 -9.36 -5.81
C PHE A 82 -4.93 -9.81 -6.11
N ILE A 83 -5.81 -9.84 -5.11
CA ILE A 83 -7.23 -10.17 -5.30
C ILE A 83 -7.88 -9.18 -6.28
N SER A 84 -7.61 -7.89 -6.13
CA SER A 84 -8.17 -6.85 -7.02
C SER A 84 -7.71 -7.02 -8.47
N ILE A 85 -6.44 -7.35 -8.70
CA ILE A 85 -5.89 -7.65 -10.02
C ILE A 85 -6.57 -8.89 -10.60
N THR A 86 -6.64 -9.99 -9.83
CA THR A 86 -7.29 -11.23 -10.29
C THR A 86 -8.75 -11.01 -10.66
N LEU A 87 -9.51 -10.31 -9.82
CA LEU A 87 -10.92 -9.99 -10.10
C LEU A 87 -11.07 -9.12 -11.36
N THR A 88 -10.17 -8.16 -11.57
CA THR A 88 -10.16 -7.32 -12.78
C THR A 88 -9.92 -8.17 -14.02
N VAL A 89 -8.92 -9.05 -14.00
CA VAL A 89 -8.61 -9.94 -15.13
C VAL A 89 -9.76 -10.90 -15.42
N VAL A 90 -10.34 -11.53 -14.38
CA VAL A 90 -11.50 -12.43 -14.54
C VAL A 90 -12.68 -11.68 -15.13
N GLY A 91 -12.95 -10.46 -14.67
CA GLY A 91 -14.01 -9.60 -15.22
C GLY A 91 -13.80 -9.29 -16.71
N MET A 92 -12.58 -8.95 -17.11
CA MET A 92 -12.24 -8.70 -18.51
C MET A 92 -12.47 -9.93 -19.40
N VAL A 93 -11.98 -11.10 -18.97
CA VAL A 93 -12.14 -12.36 -19.71
C VAL A 93 -13.61 -12.78 -19.82
N ALA A 94 -14.37 -12.61 -18.73
CA ALA A 94 -15.80 -12.91 -18.73
C ALA A 94 -16.57 -11.98 -19.68
N GLU A 95 -16.24 -10.68 -19.70
CA GLU A 95 -16.88 -9.71 -20.59
C GLU A 95 -16.62 -10.02 -22.07
N GLU A 96 -15.38 -10.37 -22.44
CA GLU A 96 -15.04 -10.79 -23.81
C GLU A 96 -15.78 -12.07 -24.20
N SER A 97 -15.85 -13.05 -23.31
CA SER A 97 -16.54 -14.32 -23.54
C SER A 97 -18.04 -14.11 -23.80
N ILE A 98 -18.68 -13.21 -23.03
CA ILE A 98 -20.10 -12.86 -23.21
C ILE A 98 -20.32 -12.15 -24.54
N LYS A 99 -19.46 -11.19 -24.91
CA LYS A 99 -19.56 -10.48 -26.19
C LYS A 99 -19.43 -11.43 -27.38
N LEU A 100 -18.46 -12.35 -27.34
CA LEU A 100 -18.28 -13.38 -28.36
C LEU A 100 -19.49 -14.30 -28.47
N ALA A 101 -20.04 -14.74 -27.34
CA ALA A 101 -21.23 -15.60 -27.30
C ALA A 101 -22.46 -14.90 -27.89
N LEU A 102 -22.68 -13.62 -27.56
CA LEU A 102 -23.79 -12.81 -28.08
C LEU A 102 -23.64 -12.54 -29.58
N GLN A 103 -22.45 -12.20 -30.04
CA GLN A 103 -22.17 -12.01 -31.46
C GLN A 103 -22.42 -13.30 -32.25
N LYS A 104 -21.98 -14.46 -31.74
CA LYS A 104 -22.18 -15.75 -32.41
C LYS A 104 -23.65 -16.17 -32.44
N LYS A 105 -24.43 -15.89 -31.40
CA LYS A 105 -25.82 -16.33 -31.26
C LYS A 105 -26.81 -15.42 -31.97
N PHE A 106 -26.56 -14.12 -32.01
CA PHE A 106 -27.52 -13.13 -32.51
C PHE A 106 -27.00 -12.30 -33.69
N GLY A 107 -25.72 -12.44 -34.08
CA GLY A 107 -25.11 -11.58 -35.10
C GLY A 107 -24.94 -10.12 -34.68
N ILE A 108 -25.27 -9.79 -33.42
CA ILE A 108 -25.21 -8.43 -32.89
C ILE A 108 -23.76 -8.13 -32.48
N LYS A 109 -23.15 -7.15 -33.15
CA LYS A 109 -21.86 -6.62 -32.74
C LYS A 109 -22.05 -5.65 -31.57
N ILE A 110 -21.70 -6.10 -30.37
CA ILE A 110 -21.73 -5.24 -29.18
C ILE A 110 -20.43 -4.45 -29.14
N GLU A 111 -20.51 -3.16 -29.43
CA GLU A 111 -19.38 -2.26 -29.31
C GLU A 111 -19.06 -2.01 -27.83
N ASN A 112 -17.77 -1.90 -27.48
CA ASN A 112 -17.38 -1.56 -26.11
C ASN A 112 -17.95 -0.19 -25.77
N SER A 113 -18.88 -0.13 -24.81
CA SER A 113 -19.36 1.15 -24.30
C SER A 113 -18.18 1.96 -23.75
N GLY A 114 -18.18 3.27 -23.96
CA GLY A 114 -17.17 4.16 -23.40
C GLY A 114 -17.06 4.02 -21.87
N SER A 115 -18.16 3.65 -21.20
CA SER A 115 -18.20 3.39 -19.76
C SER A 115 -17.34 2.20 -19.31
N ALA A 116 -17.26 1.11 -20.08
CA ALA A 116 -16.44 -0.06 -19.73
C ALA A 116 -14.94 0.24 -19.79
N LYS A 117 -14.50 0.98 -20.82
CA LYS A 117 -13.11 1.45 -20.93
C LYS A 117 -12.74 2.39 -19.79
N LEU A 118 -13.63 3.33 -19.47
CA LEU A 118 -13.41 4.29 -18.39
C LEU A 118 -13.32 3.58 -17.03
N PHE A 119 -14.18 2.60 -16.79
CA PHE A 119 -14.13 1.75 -15.59
C PHE A 119 -12.80 0.99 -15.46
N MET A 120 -12.30 0.39 -16.56
CA MET A 120 -11.00 -0.28 -16.55
C MET A 120 -9.84 0.67 -16.22
N ILE A 121 -9.81 1.86 -16.84
CA ILE A 121 -8.76 2.87 -16.58
C ILE A 121 -8.78 3.29 -15.11
N LEU A 122 -9.97 3.57 -14.55
CA LEU A 122 -10.11 3.94 -13.14
C LEU A 122 -9.65 2.80 -12.21
N THR A 123 -9.98 1.55 -12.54
CA THR A 123 -9.56 0.39 -11.74
C THR A 123 -8.05 0.20 -11.75
N LEU A 124 -7.40 0.34 -12.92
CA LEU A 124 -5.95 0.26 -13.03
C LEU A 124 -5.25 1.42 -12.30
N ALA A 125 -5.79 2.64 -12.41
CA ALA A 125 -5.28 3.80 -11.68
C ALA A 125 -5.39 3.58 -10.16
N TYR A 126 -6.52 3.06 -9.69
CA TYR A 126 -6.71 2.69 -8.28
C TYR A 126 -5.67 1.67 -7.80
N ILE A 127 -5.43 0.60 -8.57
CA ILE A 127 -4.41 -0.41 -8.25
C ILE A 127 -3.01 0.24 -8.16
N ALA A 128 -2.65 1.08 -9.13
CA ALA A 128 -1.36 1.77 -9.15
C ALA A 128 -1.17 2.67 -7.91
N ILE A 129 -2.19 3.43 -7.54
CA ILE A 129 -2.18 4.27 -6.33
C ILE A 129 -1.98 3.40 -5.08
N ARG A 130 -2.70 2.28 -4.96
CA ARG A 130 -2.58 1.35 -3.82
C ARG A 130 -1.19 0.72 -3.73
N ILE A 131 -0.55 0.41 -4.85
CA ILE A 131 0.84 -0.07 -4.89
C ILE A 131 1.80 1.02 -4.37
N ALA A 132 1.63 2.27 -4.82
CA ALA A 132 2.47 3.39 -4.38
C ALA A 132 2.32 3.68 -2.86
N ILE A 133 1.09 3.60 -2.34
CA ILE A 133 0.82 3.72 -0.90
C ILE A 133 1.47 2.56 -0.14
N THR A 134 1.31 1.32 -0.61
CA THR A 134 1.90 0.13 0.02
C THR A 134 3.43 0.21 0.05
N TYR A 135 4.04 0.69 -1.03
CA TYR A 135 5.48 0.96 -1.09
C TYR A 135 5.93 2.00 -0.04
N THR A 136 5.11 3.01 0.22
CA THR A 136 5.37 4.00 1.29
C THR A 136 5.44 3.33 2.66
N TYR A 137 4.51 2.42 2.97
CA TYR A 137 4.53 1.67 4.23
C TYR A 137 5.73 0.70 4.33
N CYS A 138 6.14 0.06 3.23
CA CYS A 138 7.38 -0.71 3.19
C CYS A 138 8.61 0.14 3.54
N ARG A 139 8.71 1.34 2.97
CA ARG A 139 9.80 2.28 3.29
C ARG A 139 9.74 2.75 4.74
N LEU A 140 8.56 2.99 5.29
CA LEU A 140 8.41 3.32 6.70
C LEU A 140 8.85 2.16 7.60
N ALA A 141 8.51 0.91 7.27
CA ALA A 141 8.97 -0.26 8.01
C ALA A 141 10.50 -0.41 8.00
N ASN A 142 11.15 -0.08 6.87
CA ASN A 142 12.61 -0.04 6.77
C ASN A 142 13.22 1.10 7.60
N PHE A 143 12.60 2.29 7.60
CA PHE A 143 13.00 3.40 8.47
C PHE A 143 12.96 2.98 9.95
N VAL A 144 11.88 2.33 10.39
CA VAL A 144 11.75 1.83 11.77
C VAL A 144 12.82 0.79 12.09
N LYS A 145 13.12 -0.13 11.16
CA LYS A 145 14.20 -1.10 11.32
C LYS A 145 15.57 -0.42 11.52
N ASP A 146 15.87 0.60 10.73
CA ASP A 146 17.14 1.33 10.82
C ASP A 146 17.25 2.10 12.15
N LEU A 147 16.15 2.69 12.63
CA LEU A 147 16.06 3.32 13.94
C LEU A 147 16.30 2.31 15.08
N GLU A 148 15.62 1.16 15.06
CA GLU A 148 15.79 0.09 16.06
C GLU A 148 17.24 -0.43 16.11
N ASN A 149 17.88 -0.57 14.95
CA ASN A 149 19.27 -1.04 14.87
C ASN A 149 20.24 -0.03 15.48
N SER A 150 20.04 1.27 15.23
CA SER A 150 20.87 2.32 15.84
C SER A 150 20.73 2.36 17.36
N GLN A 151 19.52 2.26 17.89
CA GLN A 151 19.28 2.24 19.33
C GLN A 151 19.96 1.05 20.02
N ARG A 152 19.97 -0.13 19.40
CA ARG A 152 20.69 -1.30 19.93
C ARG A 152 22.20 -1.09 19.99
N ILE A 153 22.78 -0.44 18.99
CA ILE A 153 24.22 -0.17 18.93
C ILE A 153 24.63 0.77 20.08
N HIS A 154 23.88 1.84 20.34
CA HIS A 154 24.17 2.77 21.44
C HIS A 154 24.17 2.09 22.82
N ILE A 155 23.23 1.17 23.09
CA ILE A 155 23.15 0.45 24.38
C ILE A 155 24.37 -0.47 24.61
N VAL A 156 24.97 -1.00 23.55
CA VAL A 156 26.17 -1.86 23.66
C VAL A 156 27.40 -1.04 24.02
N TYR A 157 27.53 0.19 23.51
CA TYR A 157 28.65 1.07 23.81
C TYR A 157 28.58 1.69 25.22
N ASP A 158 27.38 1.96 25.76
CA ASP A 158 27.24 2.46 27.13
C ASP A 158 27.53 1.38 28.21
N LYS A 159 27.62 0.11 27.82
CA LYS A 159 27.89 -1.02 28.73
C LYS A 159 29.31 -1.58 28.64
N ALA A 160 30.14 -1.08 27.73
CA ALA A 160 31.52 -1.50 27.51
C ALA A 160 32.51 -0.51 28.14
#